data_AF-A0A9P6ISJ2-F1
#
_entry.id   AF-A0A9P6ISJ2-F1
#
_cell.length_a   1.000
_cell.length_b   1.000
_cell.length_c   1.000
_cell.angle_alpha   90.00
_cell.angle_beta   90.00
_cell.angle_gamma   90.00
#
_symmetry.space_group_name_H-M   'P 1'
#
loop_
_entity.id
_entity.type
_entity.pdbx_description
1 polymer ?
#
loop_
_entity_poly.entity_id
_entity_poly.type
_entity_poly.pdbx_seq_one_letter_code
_entity_poly.pdbx_strand_id
1 'polypeptide(L)'
;LHNLTSLRSAQSAATTAYQNCQARNRYQRASSRTQVSFPNWPRRQTPSTTTTNVPAATTSGPGSMDLDSVKVKHITAEEKQRRREKNLCLYCGGGNHFAGDCPVKKARLAAVTLDSENEMA
;
A
#
# COMPACT_ATOMS: atom_id res chain seq x y z
N LEU A 1 -32.50 34.44 -37.70
CA LEU A 1 -32.27 32.99 -37.46
C LEU A 1 -30.78 32.59 -37.38
N HIS A 2 -29.82 33.38 -37.89
CA HIS A 2 -28.39 33.03 -37.88
C HIS A 2 -27.71 33.04 -36.50
N ASN A 3 -28.21 33.83 -35.54
CA ASN A 3 -27.62 33.99 -34.20
C ASN A 3 -27.73 32.70 -33.35
N LEU A 4 -28.90 32.05 -33.36
CA LEU A 4 -29.12 30.81 -32.59
C LEU A 4 -28.31 29.62 -33.14
N THR A 5 -28.14 29.54 -34.46
CA THR A 5 -27.31 28.51 -35.11
C THR A 5 -25.84 28.72 -34.77
N SER A 6 -25.35 29.96 -34.80
CA SER A 6 -23.98 30.29 -34.41
C SER A 6 -23.70 29.95 -32.94
N LEU A 7 -24.64 30.27 -32.03
CA LEU A 7 -24.53 29.95 -30.62
C LEU A 7 -24.51 28.44 -30.37
N ARG A 8 -25.37 27.66 -31.05
CA ARG A 8 -25.42 26.20 -30.94
C ARG A 8 -24.13 25.55 -31.46
N SER A 9 -23.56 26.06 -32.55
CA SER A 9 -22.27 25.60 -33.08
C SER A 9 -21.10 25.93 -32.14
N ALA A 10 -21.11 27.09 -31.49
CA ALA A 10 -20.11 27.44 -30.49
C ALA A 10 -20.19 26.52 -29.25
N GLN A 11 -21.40 26.21 -28.78
CA GLN A 11 -21.63 25.29 -27.66
C GLN A 11 -21.20 23.86 -27.98
N SER A 12 -21.48 23.36 -29.20
CA SER A 12 -21.06 22.02 -29.62
C SER A 12 -19.53 21.90 -29.76
N ALA A 13 -18.88 22.93 -30.30
CA ALA A 13 -17.43 23.02 -30.37
C ALA A 13 -16.79 23.01 -28.96
N ALA A 14 -17.32 23.81 -28.03
CA ALA A 14 -16.85 23.83 -26.64
C ALA A 14 -17.01 22.47 -25.94
N THR A 15 -18.15 21.81 -26.13
CA THR A 15 -18.42 20.47 -25.55
C THR A 15 -17.45 19.42 -26.10
N THR A 16 -17.20 19.46 -27.41
CA THR A 16 -16.26 18.54 -28.09
C THR A 16 -14.83 18.76 -27.60
N ALA A 17 -14.40 20.01 -27.45
CA ALA A 17 -13.09 20.36 -26.91
C ALA A 17 -12.90 19.83 -25.47
N TYR A 18 -13.94 19.98 -24.63
CA TYR A 18 -13.92 19.47 -23.26
C TYR A 18 -13.86 17.93 -23.19
N GLN A 19 -14.63 17.23 -24.02
CA GLN A 19 -14.58 15.77 -24.08
C GLN A 19 -13.18 15.27 -24.50
N ASN A 20 -12.57 15.92 -25.48
CA ASN A 20 -11.21 15.60 -25.93
C ASN A 20 -10.16 15.86 -24.84
N CYS A 21 -10.26 16.96 -24.08
CA CYS A 21 -9.32 17.22 -22.99
C CYS A 21 -9.47 16.19 -21.85
N GLN A 22 -10.70 15.79 -21.53
CA GLN A 22 -10.97 14.76 -20.54
C GLN A 22 -10.41 13.39 -20.98
N ALA A 23 -10.59 13.01 -22.25
CA ALA A 23 -10.03 11.78 -22.80
C ALA A 23 -8.50 11.77 -22.73
N ARG A 24 -7.84 12.88 -23.10
CA ARG A 24 -6.37 13.04 -23.01
C ARG A 24 -5.86 12.88 -21.58
N ASN A 25 -6.54 13.48 -20.60
CA ASN A 25 -6.19 13.33 -19.18
C ASN A 25 -6.35 11.88 -18.69
N ARG A 26 -7.37 11.15 -19.17
CA ARG A 26 -7.54 9.72 -18.86
C ARG A 26 -6.39 8.88 -19.42
N TYR A 27 -6.01 9.10 -20.67
CA TYR A 27 -4.87 8.39 -21.30
C TYR A 27 -3.55 8.69 -20.60
N GLN A 28 -3.29 9.95 -20.22
CA GLN A 28 -2.10 10.32 -19.46
C GLN A 28 -2.05 9.61 -18.11
N ARG A 29 -3.14 9.64 -17.33
CA ARG A 29 -3.22 8.93 -16.03
C ARG A 29 -3.03 7.42 -16.18
N ALA A 30 -3.62 6.81 -17.20
CA ALA A 30 -3.46 5.38 -17.48
C ALA A 30 -2.02 5.03 -17.86
N SER A 31 -1.36 5.87 -18.67
CA SER A 31 0.05 5.73 -19.06
C SER A 31 1.01 5.94 -17.88
N SER A 32 0.76 6.94 -17.03
CA SER A 32 1.57 7.16 -15.82
C SER A 32 1.49 5.99 -14.84
N ARG A 33 0.36 5.28 -14.79
CA ARG A 33 0.19 4.08 -13.95
C ARG A 33 1.06 2.91 -14.45
N THR A 34 1.32 2.80 -15.74
CA THR A 34 2.16 1.73 -16.32
C THR A 34 3.64 2.11 -16.40
N GLN A 35 3.96 3.41 -16.34
CA GLN A 35 5.31 3.98 -16.38
C GLN A 35 5.94 4.22 -14.99
N VAL A 36 5.57 3.44 -13.97
CA VAL A 36 6.38 3.35 -12.74
C VAL A 36 7.63 2.52 -13.06
N SER A 37 8.61 3.16 -13.71
CA SER A 37 9.96 2.61 -13.80
C SER A 37 10.53 2.64 -12.39
N PHE A 38 10.53 1.49 -11.72
CA PHE A 38 11.28 1.35 -10.49
C PHE A 38 12.74 1.60 -10.85
N PRO A 39 13.41 2.66 -10.32
CA PRO A 39 14.85 2.76 -10.48
C PRO A 39 15.44 1.44 -10.01
N ASN A 40 16.41 0.92 -10.75
CA ASN A 40 17.11 -0.33 -10.43
C ASN A 40 17.87 -0.16 -9.11
N TRP A 41 17.13 -0.17 -8.00
CA TRP A 41 17.68 -0.23 -6.67
C TRP A 41 18.36 -1.59 -6.58
N PRO A 42 19.63 -1.66 -6.16
CA PRO A 42 20.30 -2.95 -5.99
C PRO A 42 19.41 -3.81 -5.10
N ARG A 43 18.84 -4.85 -5.70
CA ARG A 43 17.98 -5.83 -5.03
C ARG A 43 18.76 -6.30 -3.81
N ARG A 44 18.36 -5.84 -2.62
CA ARG A 44 18.93 -6.28 -1.35
C ARG A 44 18.78 -7.80 -1.35
N GLN A 45 19.91 -8.48 -1.51
CA GLN A 45 19.93 -9.94 -1.51
C GLN A 45 19.40 -10.35 -0.14
N THR A 46 18.32 -11.13 -0.16
CA THR A 46 17.82 -11.79 1.04
C THR A 46 18.94 -12.72 1.52
N PRO A 47 19.48 -12.55 2.74
CA PRO A 47 20.46 -13.50 3.25
C PRO A 47 19.76 -14.86 3.40
N SER A 48 20.25 -15.87 2.69
CA SER A 48 19.91 -17.26 2.92
C SER A 48 20.17 -17.57 4.39
N THR A 49 19.15 -18.01 5.11
CA THR A 49 19.23 -18.36 6.53
C THR A 49 20.11 -19.59 6.71
N THR A 50 21.38 -19.38 7.04
CA THR A 50 22.22 -20.42 7.64
C THR A 50 21.93 -20.41 9.14
N THR A 51 21.22 -21.44 9.61
CA THR A 51 20.94 -21.67 11.04
C THR A 51 22.26 -21.78 11.81
N THR A 52 22.62 -20.74 12.56
CA THR A 52 23.72 -20.82 13.53
C THR A 52 23.11 -20.77 14.93
N ASN A 53 23.17 -21.91 15.62
CA ASN A 53 22.85 -22.04 17.03
C ASN A 53 23.88 -21.23 17.83
N VAL A 54 23.46 -20.20 18.58
CA VAL A 54 24.31 -19.53 19.56
C VAL A 54 23.57 -19.58 20.91
N PRO A 55 24.17 -20.15 21.98
CA PRO A 55 23.54 -20.19 23.29
C PRO A 55 23.59 -18.81 23.96
N ALA A 56 22.57 -18.56 24.79
CA ALA A 56 22.29 -17.30 25.46
C ALA A 56 23.41 -16.86 26.43
N ALA A 57 23.88 -15.63 26.30
CA ALA A 57 24.69 -14.95 27.29
C ALA A 57 23.79 -14.07 28.18
N THR A 58 23.72 -14.43 29.45
CA THR A 58 23.04 -13.72 30.53
C THR A 58 23.83 -12.46 30.88
N THR A 59 23.29 -11.27 30.59
CA THR A 59 23.83 -10.01 31.12
C THR A 59 22.69 -9.17 31.69
N SER A 60 22.53 -9.28 33.00
CA SER A 60 21.63 -8.47 33.82
C SER A 60 22.21 -7.07 34.02
N GLY A 61 21.60 -6.07 33.37
CA GLY A 61 21.80 -4.65 33.62
C GLY A 61 20.64 -3.85 32.99
N PRO A 62 20.29 -2.65 33.48
CA PRO A 62 19.25 -1.81 32.88
C PRO A 62 19.75 -1.30 31.52
N GLY A 63 19.54 -2.11 30.49
CA GLY A 63 20.17 -1.99 29.18
C GLY A 63 19.56 -0.86 28.35
N SER A 64 20.46 -0.15 27.66
CA SER A 64 20.21 0.52 26.38
C SER A 64 19.16 -0.24 25.58
N MET A 65 18.13 0.45 25.10
CA MET A 65 17.06 -0.18 24.32
C MET A 65 17.66 -0.95 23.14
N ASP A 66 17.56 -2.28 23.18
CA ASP A 66 18.05 -3.18 22.14
C ASP A 66 17.11 -3.08 20.93
N LEU A 67 17.43 -2.18 19.99
CA LEU A 67 16.65 -2.00 18.76
C LEU A 67 16.75 -3.23 17.83
N ASP A 68 17.76 -4.08 18.00
CA ASP A 68 17.94 -5.35 17.27
C ASP A 68 16.93 -6.46 17.66
N SER A 69 16.21 -6.25 18.77
CA SER A 69 15.12 -7.10 19.22
C SER A 69 13.81 -6.87 18.46
N VAL A 70 13.68 -5.75 17.74
CA VAL A 70 12.51 -5.47 16.89
C VAL A 70 12.67 -6.18 15.53
N LYS A 71 12.81 -7.51 15.56
CA LYS A 71 12.75 -8.31 14.33
C LYS A 71 11.30 -8.39 13.86
N VAL A 72 11.01 -7.70 12.76
CA VAL A 72 9.76 -7.90 12.02
C VAL A 72 9.71 -9.36 11.57
N LYS A 73 8.90 -10.17 12.26
CA LYS A 73 8.71 -11.59 11.90
C LYS A 73 7.96 -11.67 10.58
N HIS A 74 8.72 -11.89 9.51
CA HIS A 74 8.14 -12.20 8.20
C HIS A 74 7.51 -13.60 8.25
N ILE A 75 6.29 -13.69 7.74
CA ILE A 75 5.60 -14.98 7.56
C ILE A 75 6.32 -15.73 6.44
N THR A 76 6.72 -16.98 6.70
CA THR A 76 7.38 -17.83 5.69
C THR A 76 6.42 -18.16 4.53
N ALA A 77 6.98 -18.58 3.39
CA ALA A 77 6.16 -18.91 2.21
C ALA A 77 5.21 -20.08 2.50
N GLU A 78 5.70 -21.05 3.27
CA GLU A 78 4.98 -22.25 3.71
C GLU A 78 3.83 -21.86 4.63
N GLU A 79 4.07 -20.99 5.61
CA GLU A 79 3.03 -20.49 6.51
C GLU A 79 2.00 -19.65 5.76
N LYS A 80 2.43 -18.85 4.78
CA LYS A 80 1.53 -18.10 3.90
C LYS A 80 0.64 -19.02 3.08
N GLN A 81 1.15 -20.16 2.62
CA GLN A 81 0.37 -21.15 1.91
C GLN A 81 -0.61 -21.87 2.84
N ARG A 82 -0.15 -22.35 4.01
CA ARG A 82 -1.00 -22.98 5.02
C ARG A 82 -2.17 -22.08 5.43
N ARG A 83 -1.91 -20.77 5.62
CA ARG A 83 -2.96 -19.79 5.92
C ARG A 83 -3.94 -19.60 4.77
N ARG A 84 -3.47 -19.61 3.52
CA ARG A 84 -4.35 -19.54 2.34
C ARG A 84 -5.25 -20.77 2.21
N GLU A 85 -4.68 -21.96 2.37
CA GLU A 85 -5.42 -23.23 2.31
C GLU A 85 -6.48 -23.34 3.43
N LYS A 86 -6.17 -22.83 4.62
CA LYS A 86 -7.06 -22.85 5.79
C LYS A 86 -7.95 -21.61 5.92
N ASN A 87 -8.01 -20.74 4.91
CA ASN A 87 -8.78 -19.49 4.94
C ASN A 87 -8.51 -18.63 6.19
N LEU A 88 -7.25 -18.54 6.59
CA LEU A 88 -6.77 -17.75 7.72
C LEU A 88 -6.19 -16.42 7.24
N CYS A 89 -6.33 -15.41 8.08
CA CYS A 89 -5.84 -14.07 7.82
C CYS A 89 -4.31 -14.03 7.75
N LEU A 90 -3.76 -13.49 6.65
CA LEU A 90 -2.32 -13.28 6.50
C LEU A 90 -1.76 -12.18 7.41
N TYR A 91 -2.62 -11.38 8.05
CA TYR A 91 -2.20 -10.34 8.98
C TYR A 91 -2.19 -10.87 10.42
N CYS A 92 -3.35 -11.22 10.98
CA CYS A 92 -3.49 -11.61 12.38
C CYS A 92 -3.50 -13.14 12.62
N GLY A 93 -3.65 -13.98 11.59
CA GLY A 93 -3.72 -15.44 11.73
C GLY A 93 -5.07 -15.99 12.18
N GLY A 94 -6.07 -15.14 12.44
CA GLY A 94 -7.43 -15.57 12.77
C GLY A 94 -8.16 -16.18 11.58
N GLY A 95 -9.12 -17.07 11.86
CA GLY A 95 -10.08 -17.55 10.86
C GLY A 95 -11.15 -16.51 10.55
N ASN A 96 -11.99 -16.81 9.57
CA ASN A 96 -13.19 -16.04 9.19
C ASN A 96 -12.95 -14.74 8.39
N HIS A 97 -11.71 -14.38 8.03
CA HIS A 97 -11.46 -13.21 7.18
C HIS A 97 -10.05 -13.24 6.55
N PHE A 98 -9.86 -12.41 5.51
CA PHE A 98 -8.56 -12.20 4.86
C PHE A 98 -7.93 -10.86 5.28
N ALA A 99 -6.67 -10.64 4.89
CA ALA A 99 -5.92 -9.44 5.27
C ALA A 99 -6.54 -8.11 4.81
N GLY A 100 -7.44 -8.13 3.81
CA GLY A 100 -8.23 -6.96 3.41
C GLY A 100 -9.27 -6.57 4.44
N ASP A 101 -9.93 -7.57 5.03
CA ASP A 101 -11.01 -7.40 6.01
C ASP A 101 -10.58 -7.58 7.45
N CYS A 102 -9.26 -7.59 7.69
CA CYS A 102 -8.75 -7.77 9.02
C CYS A 102 -9.14 -6.58 9.93
N PRO A 103 -9.89 -6.82 11.02
CA PRO A 103 -10.31 -5.76 11.92
C PRO A 103 -9.11 -5.08 12.58
N VAL A 104 -8.05 -5.85 12.88
CA VAL A 104 -6.79 -5.31 13.44
C VAL A 104 -6.11 -4.35 12.47
N LYS A 105 -6.15 -4.66 11.15
CA LYS A 105 -5.60 -3.78 10.13
C LYS A 105 -6.43 -2.50 10.00
N LYS A 106 -7.76 -2.62 10.00
CA LYS A 106 -8.69 -1.47 9.94
C LYS A 106 -8.51 -0.55 11.16
N ALA A 107 -8.42 -1.12 12.36
CA ALA A 107 -8.17 -0.36 13.59
C ALA A 107 -6.83 0.39 13.56
N ARG A 108 -5.76 -0.25 13.06
CA ARG A 108 -4.45 0.41 12.91
C ARG A 108 -4.50 1.58 11.92
N LEU A 109 -5.20 1.42 10.80
CA LEU A 109 -5.35 2.51 9.83
C LEU A 109 -6.16 3.67 10.42
N ALA A 110 -7.22 3.37 11.17
CA ALA A 110 -8.02 4.38 11.85
C ALA A 110 -7.22 5.16 12.91
N ALA A 111 -6.35 4.49 13.67
CA ALA A 111 -5.48 5.16 14.64
C ALA A 111 -4.51 6.16 13.97
N VAL A 112 -3.96 5.83 12.79
CA VAL A 112 -3.03 6.72 12.07
C VAL A 112 -3.73 7.96 11.51
N THR A 113 -5.02 7.90 11.17
CA THR A 113 -5.73 9.03 10.58
C THR A 113 -6.20 10.08 11.61
N LEU A 114 -6.42 9.68 12.87
CA LEU A 114 -6.93 10.60 13.91
C LEU A 114 -5.87 11.60 14.41
N ASP A 115 -4.57 11.27 14.30
CA ASP A 115 -3.49 12.19 14.69
C ASP A 115 -3.34 13.38 13.73
N SER A 116 -3.94 13.35 12.53
CA SER A 116 -3.87 14.47 11.57
C SER A 116 -4.93 15.54 11.79
N GLU A 117 -6.03 15.23 12.47
CA GLU A 117 -7.14 16.17 12.69
C GLU A 117 -6.94 17.04 13.94
N ASN A 118 -5.93 16.75 14.77
CA ASN A 118 -5.65 17.48 16.03
C ASN A 118 -4.46 18.45 15.96
N GLU A 119 -3.86 18.68 14.79
CA GLU A 119 -2.76 19.65 14.55
C GLU A 119 -3.22 20.94 13.84
N MET A 120 -4.54 21.19 13.76
CA MET A 120 -5.15 22.37 13.14
C MET A 120 -6.12 23.11 14.07
N ALA A 121 -5.91 22.99 15.39
CA ALA A 121 -6.64 23.74 16.42
C ALA A 121 -5.69 24.64 17.22
#